data_AF-A0A0S4QZG3-F1
#
_entry.id   AF-A0A0S4QZG3-F1
#
_cell.length_a   1.000
_cell.length_b   1.000
_cell.length_c   1.000
_cell.angle_alpha   90.00
_cell.angle_beta   90.00
_cell.angle_gamma   90.00
#
_symmetry.space_group_name_H-M   'P 1'
#
loop_
_entity.id
_entity.type
_entity.pdbx_description
1 polymer ?
#
loop_
_entity_poly.entity_id
_entity_poly.type
_entity_poly.pdbx_seq_one_letter_code
_entity_poly.pdbx_strand_id
1 'polypeptide(L)' 'MALPVTDAAHRLRAARRRVAATVGRRPLIFGLAVFDDAGVVVEVASPFGSETAARKWADVFGLASYQVLPARIAGGRH' A
#
# COMPACT_ATOMS: atom_id res chain seq x y z
N MET A 1 44.25 -18.81 -1.85
CA MET A 1 43.11 -17.94 -2.26
C MET A 1 41.89 -18.35 -1.47
N ALA A 2 41.50 -17.57 -0.45
CA ALA A 2 40.34 -17.87 0.40
C ALA A 2 39.14 -17.02 -0.07
N LEU A 3 38.03 -17.68 -0.42
CA LEU A 3 36.80 -17.04 -0.89
C LEU A 3 36.05 -16.40 0.30
N PRO A 4 35.44 -15.21 0.13
CA PRO A 4 34.74 -14.50 1.20
C PRO A 4 33.33 -15.08 1.41
N VAL A 5 33.24 -16.20 2.14
CA VAL A 5 31.95 -16.86 2.46
C VAL A 5 31.11 -16.05 3.47
N THR A 6 31.71 -15.06 4.14
CA THR A 6 31.10 -14.28 5.21
C THR A 6 30.10 -13.20 4.74
N ASP A 7 30.27 -12.64 3.54
CA ASP A 7 29.44 -11.52 3.06
C ASP A 7 28.04 -11.98 2.62
N ALA A 8 27.95 -13.14 1.95
CA ALA A 8 26.67 -13.69 1.48
C ALA A 8 25.71 -14.05 2.63
N ALA A 9 26.24 -14.65 3.71
CA ALA A 9 25.46 -15.00 4.89
C ALA A 9 24.95 -13.76 5.64
N HIS A 10 25.77 -12.69 5.70
CA HIS A 10 25.39 -11.45 6.37
C HIS A 10 24.30 -10.69 5.60
N ARG A 11 24.40 -10.65 4.27
CA ARG A 11 23.38 -10.08 3.37
C ARG A 11 22.05 -10.84 3.47
N LEU A 12 22.09 -12.18 3.50
CA LEU A 12 20.90 -13.01 3.63
C LEU A 12 20.19 -12.81 4.98
N ARG A 13 20.95 -12.63 6.06
CA ARG A 13 20.40 -12.39 7.41
C ARG A 13 19.81 -10.98 7.54
N ALA A 14 20.36 -9.99 6.84
CA ALA A 14 19.78 -8.64 6.74
C ALA A 14 18.48 -8.64 5.91
N ALA A 15 18.44 -9.37 4.79
CA ALA A 15 17.24 -9.54 3.98
C ALA A 15 16.11 -10.23 4.76
N ARG A 16 16.42 -11.33 5.47
CA ARG A 16 15.44 -12.04 6.32
C ARG A 16 14.89 -11.16 7.45
N ARG A 17 15.72 -10.32 8.07
CA ARG A 17 15.26 -9.38 9.10
C ARG A 17 14.36 -8.28 8.54
N ARG A 18 14.62 -7.77 7.33
CA ARG A 18 13.70 -6.84 6.65
C ARG A 18 12.36 -7.48 6.35
N VAL A 19 12.36 -8.73 5.85
CA VAL A 19 11.14 -9.49 5.57
C VAL A 19 10.34 -9.74 6.87
N ALA A 20 11.00 -10.13 7.97
CA ALA A 20 10.33 -10.33 9.25
C ALA A 20 9.75 -9.02 9.85
N ALA A 21 10.43 -7.88 9.67
CA ALA A 21 9.92 -6.57 10.10
C ALA A 21 8.69 -6.12 9.29
N THR A 22 8.56 -6.55 8.04
CA THR A 22 7.36 -6.30 7.21
C THR A 22 6.18 -7.21 7.54
N VAL A 23 6.41 -8.41 8.08
CA VAL A 23 5.34 -9.39 8.39
C VAL A 23 4.48 -8.97 9.60
N GLY A 24 4.97 -8.08 10.47
CA GLY A 24 4.22 -7.57 11.63
C GLY A 24 3.36 -6.33 11.37
N ARG A 25 3.46 -5.68 10.21
CA ARG A 25 2.65 -4.51 9.86
C ARG A 25 1.51 -4.96 8.96
N ARG A 26 0.26 -4.75 9.39
CA ARG A 26 -0.92 -4.88 8.51
C ARG A 26 -0.62 -4.14 7.20
N PRO A 27 -0.89 -4.73 6.02
CA PRO A 27 -0.71 -4.04 4.75
C PRO A 27 -1.45 -2.71 4.82
N LEU A 28 -0.75 -1.61 4.51
CA LEU A 28 -1.39 -0.32 4.42
C LEU A 28 -2.22 -0.33 3.14
N ILE A 29 -3.53 -0.25 3.30
CA ILE A 29 -4.49 -0.27 2.19
C ILE A 29 -4.97 1.16 1.99
N PHE A 30 -5.37 1.48 0.77
CA PHE A 30 -5.86 2.81 0.41
C PHE A 30 -7.30 2.70 -0.09
N GLY A 31 -8.09 3.72 0.22
CA GLY A 31 -9.38 3.99 -0.41
C GLY A 31 -9.28 5.27 -1.22
N LEU A 32 -10.27 5.49 -2.07
CA LEU A 32 -10.41 6.68 -2.89
C LEU A 32 -11.84 7.21 -2.69
N ALA A 33 -11.98 8.39 -2.10
CA ALA A 33 -13.25 9.10 -2.05
C ALA A 33 -13.40 9.96 -3.30
N VAL A 34 -14.52 9.86 -3.98
CA VAL A 34 -14.87 10.66 -5.17
C VAL A 34 -15.90 11.71 -4.75
N PHE A 35 -15.69 12.93 -5.21
CA PHE A 35 -16.51 14.07 -4.86
C PHE A 35 -17.24 14.62 -6.08
N ASP A 36 -18.43 15.18 -5.86
CA ASP A 36 -19.10 16.04 -6.83
C ASP A 36 -18.52 17.47 -6.83
N ASP A 37 -19.09 18.34 -7.66
CA ASP A 37 -18.68 19.75 -7.78
C ASP A 37 -18.97 20.58 -6.52
N ALA A 38 -19.84 20.09 -5.62
CA ALA A 38 -20.12 20.70 -4.33
C ALA A 38 -19.18 20.21 -3.21
N GLY A 39 -18.27 19.28 -3.52
CA GLY A 39 -17.35 18.68 -2.55
C GLY A 39 -18.02 17.61 -1.67
N VAL A 40 -19.17 17.07 -2.09
CA VAL A 40 -19.86 15.98 -1.38
C VAL A 40 -19.33 14.64 -1.87
N VAL A 41 -19.06 13.72 -0.94
CA VAL A 41 -18.65 12.35 -1.29
C VAL A 41 -19.81 11.62 -1.94
N VAL A 42 -19.64 11.23 -3.20
CA VAL A 42 -20.63 10.46 -3.97
C VAL A 42 -20.29 8.98 -4.06
N GLU A 43 -18.99 8.64 -3.98
CA GLU A 43 -18.53 7.26 -4.08
C GLU A 43 -17.24 7.06 -3.27
N VAL A 44 -17.05 5.83 -2.77
CA VAL A 44 -15.79 5.39 -2.17
C VAL A 44 -15.34 4.09 -2.83
N ALA A 45 -14.24 4.14 -3.57
CA ALA A 45 -13.60 2.97 -4.17
C ALA A 45 -12.51 2.42 -3.23
N SER A 46 -12.57 1.14 -2.91
CA SER A 46 -11.58 0.43 -2.09
C SER A 46 -11.76 -1.09 -2.25
N PRO A 47 -10.76 -1.95 -1.92
CA PRO A 47 -9.42 -1.63 -1.41
C PRO A 47 -8.35 -1.51 -2.51
N PHE A 48 -7.41 -0.58 -2.35
CA PHE A 48 -6.20 -0.47 -3.16
C PHE A 48 -4.95 -0.87 -2.38
N GLY A 49 -4.06 -1.63 -3.03
CA GLY A 49 -2.79 -2.06 -2.42
C GLY A 49 -1.72 -0.97 -2.35
N SER A 50 -1.93 0.18 -3.01
CA SER A 50 -1.05 1.35 -2.95
C SER A 50 -1.80 2.62 -3.33
N GLU A 51 -1.29 3.78 -2.89
CA GLU A 51 -1.81 5.09 -3.29
C GLU A 51 -1.70 5.30 -4.81
N THR A 52 -0.61 4.86 -5.43
CA THR A 52 -0.41 4.94 -6.87
C THR A 52 -1.47 4.14 -7.64
N ALA A 53 -1.88 2.97 -7.14
CA ALA A 53 -2.95 2.19 -7.75
C ALA A 53 -4.30 2.93 -7.67
N ALA A 54 -4.60 3.56 -6.53
CA ALA A 54 -5.81 4.36 -6.36
C ALA A 54 -5.86 5.56 -7.31
N ARG A 55 -4.73 6.29 -7.46
CA ARG A 55 -4.63 7.43 -8.39
C ARG A 55 -4.78 6.99 -9.85
N LYS A 56 -4.08 5.94 -10.26
CA LYS A 56 -4.20 5.40 -11.64
C LYS A 56 -5.61 4.95 -11.96
N TRP A 57 -6.31 4.36 -10.99
CA TRP A 57 -7.72 4.03 -11.16
C TRP A 57 -8.52 5.31 -11.43
N ALA A 58 -8.35 6.35 -10.62
CA ALA A 58 -9.03 7.64 -10.84
C ALA A 58 -8.74 8.24 -12.23
N ASP A 59 -7.48 8.16 -12.69
CA ASP A 59 -7.08 8.64 -14.01
C ASP A 59 -7.77 7.85 -15.14
N VAL A 60 -7.87 6.51 -15.02
CA VAL A 60 -8.54 5.65 -16.00
C VAL A 60 -10.03 5.96 -16.10
N PHE A 61 -10.68 6.32 -14.99
CA PHE A 61 -12.08 6.68 -14.94
C PHE A 61 -12.35 8.17 -15.19
N GLY A 62 -11.32 8.98 -15.44
CA GLY A 62 -11.46 10.40 -15.72
C GLY A 62 -12.00 11.21 -14.55
N LEU A 63 -11.72 10.79 -13.31
CA LEU A 63 -12.24 11.45 -12.11
C LEU A 63 -11.48 12.76 -11.85
N ALA A 64 -12.21 13.89 -11.85
CA ALA A 64 -11.62 15.21 -11.66
C ALA A 64 -11.41 15.56 -10.17
N SER A 65 -12.32 15.12 -9.29
CA SER A 65 -12.33 15.46 -7.86
C SER A 65 -12.32 14.20 -7.02
N TYR A 66 -11.15 13.85 -6.48
CA TYR A 66 -10.98 12.69 -5.63
C TYR A 66 -9.94 12.91 -4.53
N GLN A 67 -10.02 12.11 -3.47
CA GLN A 67 -9.04 12.07 -2.38
C GLN A 67 -8.66 10.63 -2.08
N VAL A 68 -7.36 10.35 -2.10
CA VAL A 68 -6.83 9.07 -1.64
C VAL A 68 -6.71 9.12 -0.12
N LEU A 69 -7.24 8.11 0.55
CA LEU A 69 -7.26 7.99 2.00
C LEU A 69 -6.56 6.71 2.43
N PRO A 70 -5.68 6.74 3.44
CA PRO A 70 -5.21 5.51 4.06
C PRO A 70 -6.40 4.79 4.70
N ALA A 71 -6.74 3.62 4.17
CA ALA A 71 -7.83 2.79 4.64
C ALA A 71 -7.31 1.74 5.62
N ARG A 72 -7.93 1.69 6.80
CA ARG A 72 -7.78 0.53 7.69
C ARG A 72 -8.95 -0.39 7.42
N ILE A 73 -8.69 -1.65 7.06
CA ILE A 73 -9.73 -2.67 7.07
C ILE A 73 -10.20 -2.85 8.50
N ALA A 74 -11.34 -2.24 8.84
CA ALA A 74 -12.10 -2.54 10.05
C ALA A 74 -12.79 -3.90 9.85
N GLY A 75 -12.04 -4.99 9.98
CA GLY A 75 -12.59 -6.31 9.64
C GLY A 75 -11.66 -7.51 9.75
N GLY A 76 -10.38 -7.35 10.13
CA GLY A 76 -9.55 -8.49 10.47
C GLY A 76 -9.96 -9.09 11.82
N ARG A 77 -11.04 -9.88 11.83
CA ARG A 77 -11.39 -10.76 12.94
C ARG A 77 -10.48 -12.00 12.85
N HIS A 78 -9.60 -12.10 13.86
CA HIS A 78 -8.72 -13.22 14.25
C HIS A 78 -7.58 -13.60 13.28
#